data_AF-A0A3Q7QGN0-F1
#
_entry.id   AF-A0A3Q7QGN0-F1
#
_cell.length_a   1.000
_cell.length_b   1.000
_cell.length_c   1.000
_cell.angle_alpha   90.00
_cell.angle_beta   90.00
_cell.angle_gamma   90.00
#
_symmetry.space_group_name_H-M   'P 1'
#
loop_
_entity.id
_entity.type
_entity.pdbx_description
1 polymer ?
#
loop_
_entity_poly.entity_id
_entity_poly.type
_entity_poly.pdbx_seq_one_letter_code
_entity_poly.pdbx_strand_id
1 'polypeptide(L)'
;MDCWGTFFLCLCFMTSQSETVETSQESLLWMEKLEVMARSHNSTSLADQQRKARKGFLKEVSTKLDQKESLIRGLECKLLNASFRGSNLTLQTPTIQSLIFKLGCNFAGLSLSSATMKRVPQVSHAMQFPAELTQDACRDPSRELRLICIYFFTDYFFQNTNSSLLNNYVLGAQLGHGHVSNLSEPINISFWHNQSLEGYTVTCVFWKEGASEHYWGLWSPEGCRTEKPSPSQVLCRCNHLSYFAVLMQLSPAPVPGELLAPLTYISLVGCSISVTASLLSILLHCQARKQGDSITRIHMNLHASVLLLNVAFLLSPALAMPPVSGAACTALAAILHFALLSCLTWMAIEGFNLYLLLGRVYNIYIRRYLLKLCAVGWGVPALLVLFLLAVKNSVYGPHAIPLSDSQGNGTGFQNMSMFSWPT
;
A
#
# COMPACT_ATOMS: atom_id res chain seq x y z
N MET A 1 41.21 -10.84 -57.51
CA MET A 1 40.63 -9.56 -57.08
C MET A 1 39.11 -9.58 -57.27
N ASP A 2 38.47 -10.61 -56.69
CA ASP A 2 37.55 -10.54 -55.55
C ASP A 2 36.23 -9.77 -55.70
N CYS A 3 35.62 -9.82 -56.89
CA CYS A 3 34.22 -9.40 -57.07
C CYS A 3 33.23 -10.34 -56.37
N TRP A 4 33.60 -11.61 -56.15
CA TRP A 4 32.75 -12.59 -55.49
C TRP A 4 32.78 -12.47 -53.96
N GLY A 5 33.94 -12.11 -53.39
CA GLY A 5 34.11 -11.87 -51.96
C GLY A 5 33.36 -10.62 -51.49
N THR A 6 33.32 -9.56 -52.30
CA THR A 6 32.53 -8.36 -52.00
C THR A 6 31.03 -8.61 -52.09
N PHE A 7 30.56 -9.44 -53.04
CA PHE A 7 29.15 -9.80 -53.16
C PHE A 7 28.68 -10.69 -51.98
N PHE A 8 29.50 -11.64 -51.55
CA PHE A 8 29.22 -12.48 -50.38
C PHE A 8 29.21 -11.66 -49.08
N LEU A 9 30.17 -10.74 -48.91
CA LEU A 9 30.18 -9.79 -47.80
C LEU A 9 28.94 -8.90 -47.81
N CYS A 10 28.49 -8.45 -48.98
CA CYS A 10 27.30 -7.62 -49.11
C CYS A 10 26.01 -8.41 -48.79
N LEU A 11 25.88 -9.66 -49.24
CA LEU A 11 24.75 -10.52 -48.90
C LEU A 11 24.70 -10.85 -47.41
N CYS A 12 25.83 -11.23 -46.80
CA CYS A 12 25.91 -11.45 -45.35
C CYS A 12 25.62 -10.17 -44.55
N PHE A 13 26.00 -9.02 -45.08
CA PHE A 13 25.72 -7.73 -44.46
C PHE A 13 24.24 -7.35 -44.55
N MET A 14 23.59 -7.65 -45.67
CA MET A 14 22.15 -7.42 -45.86
C MET A 14 21.31 -8.38 -45.01
N THR A 15 21.70 -9.66 -44.90
CA THR A 15 21.01 -10.62 -44.01
C THR A 15 21.20 -10.24 -42.54
N SER A 16 22.42 -9.84 -42.15
CA SER A 16 22.69 -9.38 -40.78
C SER A 16 21.93 -8.09 -40.44
N GLN A 17 21.81 -7.14 -41.39
CA GLN A 17 20.99 -5.95 -41.18
C GLN A 17 19.49 -6.31 -41.06
N SER A 18 18.99 -7.22 -41.90
CA SER A 18 17.61 -7.68 -41.84
C SER A 18 17.26 -8.28 -40.48
N GLU A 19 18.11 -9.15 -39.94
CA GLU A 19 17.92 -9.77 -38.61
C GLU A 19 17.93 -8.73 -37.46
N THR A 20 18.79 -7.70 -37.54
CA THR A 20 18.82 -6.63 -36.53
C THR A 20 17.58 -5.74 -36.52
N VAL A 21 17.03 -5.46 -37.70
CA VAL A 21 15.79 -4.68 -37.81
C VAL A 21 14.60 -5.50 -37.32
N GLU A 22 14.56 -6.79 -37.63
CA GLU A 22 13.45 -7.68 -37.25
C GLU A 22 13.35 -7.89 -35.72
N THR A 23 14.47 -8.18 -35.04
CA THR A 23 14.48 -8.42 -33.59
C THR A 23 14.20 -7.17 -32.74
N SER A 24 14.65 -5.99 -33.17
CA SER A 24 14.34 -4.73 -32.50
C SER A 24 12.88 -4.30 -32.70
N GLN A 25 12.31 -4.62 -33.86
CA GLN A 25 10.90 -4.37 -34.17
C GLN A 25 9.95 -5.29 -33.39
N GLU A 26 10.32 -6.56 -33.17
CA GLU A 26 9.58 -7.46 -32.26
C GLU A 26 9.51 -6.93 -30.82
N SER A 27 10.60 -6.35 -30.32
CA SER A 27 10.67 -5.78 -28.98
C SER A 27 9.72 -4.58 -28.83
N LEU A 28 9.68 -3.71 -29.85
CA LEU A 28 8.76 -2.57 -29.88
C LEU A 28 7.29 -3.03 -29.96
N LEU A 29 6.99 -4.01 -30.81
CA LEU A 29 5.65 -4.59 -30.92
C LEU A 29 5.17 -5.19 -29.58
N TRP A 30 6.07 -5.81 -28.82
CA TRP A 30 5.74 -6.33 -27.49
C TRP A 30 5.40 -5.21 -26.50
N MET A 31 6.14 -4.09 -26.55
CA MET A 31 5.84 -2.90 -25.74
C MET A 31 4.49 -2.29 -26.11
N GLU A 32 4.15 -2.19 -27.40
CA GLU A 32 2.84 -1.70 -27.86
C GLU A 32 1.70 -2.60 -27.35
N LYS A 33 1.89 -3.93 -27.33
CA LYS A 33 0.92 -4.87 -26.78
C LYS A 33 0.67 -4.62 -25.27
N LEU A 34 1.73 -4.37 -24.51
CA LEU A 34 1.63 -4.02 -23.09
C LEU A 34 0.89 -2.70 -22.89
N GLU A 35 1.16 -1.70 -23.72
CA GLU A 35 0.49 -0.42 -23.69
C GLU A 35 -1.02 -0.54 -23.95
N VAL A 36 -1.43 -1.32 -24.97
CA VAL A 36 -2.86 -1.56 -25.26
C VAL A 36 -3.57 -2.16 -24.05
N MET A 37 -2.94 -3.10 -23.35
CA MET A 37 -3.50 -3.70 -22.14
C MET A 37 -3.63 -2.67 -21.00
N ALA A 38 -2.59 -1.87 -20.75
CA ALA A 38 -2.62 -0.84 -19.72
C ALA A 38 -3.71 0.22 -19.99
N ARG A 39 -3.85 0.67 -21.25
CA ARG A 39 -4.90 1.63 -21.66
C ARG A 39 -6.30 1.05 -21.53
N SER A 40 -6.51 -0.20 -21.95
CA SER A 40 -7.84 -0.84 -21.89
C SER A 40 -8.40 -0.96 -20.47
N HIS A 41 -7.52 -1.13 -19.48
CA HIS A 41 -7.91 -1.23 -18.07
C HIS A 41 -8.40 0.10 -17.49
N ASN A 42 -7.81 1.22 -17.90
CA ASN A 42 -8.24 2.56 -17.45
C ASN A 42 -9.63 2.94 -17.98
N SER A 43 -10.14 2.25 -19.02
CA SER A 43 -11.47 2.50 -19.60
C SER A 43 -12.58 1.60 -19.04
N THR A 44 -12.25 0.56 -18.27
CA THR A 44 -13.25 -0.33 -17.66
C THR A 44 -13.86 0.27 -16.39
N SER A 45 -15.20 0.41 -16.36
CA SER A 45 -15.93 0.96 -15.21
C SER A 45 -15.87 0.04 -13.98
N LEU A 46 -15.93 0.61 -12.77
CA LEU A 46 -16.00 -0.10 -11.50
C LEU A 46 -17.17 -1.11 -11.44
N ALA A 47 -18.25 -0.85 -12.18
CA ALA A 47 -19.42 -1.72 -12.29
C ALA A 47 -19.14 -3.01 -13.10
N ASP A 48 -18.26 -2.96 -14.11
CA ASP A 48 -17.86 -4.14 -14.89
C ASP A 48 -16.90 -5.05 -14.12
N GLN A 49 -16.03 -4.46 -13.29
CA GLN A 49 -15.14 -5.23 -12.41
C GLN A 49 -15.92 -6.04 -11.35
N GLN A 50 -16.98 -5.45 -10.76
CA GLN A 50 -17.83 -6.15 -9.78
C GLN A 50 -18.65 -7.29 -10.40
N ARG A 51 -19.08 -7.16 -11.66
CA ARG A 51 -19.86 -8.20 -12.35
C ARG A 51 -19.02 -9.43 -12.69
N LYS A 52 -17.73 -9.25 -12.97
CA LYS A 52 -16.78 -10.33 -13.31
C LYS A 52 -16.34 -11.14 -12.08
N ALA A 53 -16.20 -10.49 -10.93
CA ALA A 53 -15.81 -11.13 -9.65
C ALA A 53 -16.81 -12.20 -9.14
N ARG A 54 -18.05 -12.22 -9.66
CA ARG A 54 -19.11 -13.13 -9.21
C ARG A 54 -19.09 -14.53 -9.85
N LYS A 55 -18.20 -14.82 -10.81
CA LYS A 55 -18.28 -16.05 -11.64
C LYS A 55 -17.13 -17.07 -11.52
N GLY A 56 -16.12 -16.88 -10.67
CA GLY A 56 -15.08 -17.90 -10.48
C GLY A 56 -13.78 -17.34 -9.93
N PHE A 57 -13.77 -17.00 -8.64
CA PHE A 57 -12.77 -16.11 -8.06
C PHE A 57 -11.35 -16.69 -7.95
N LEU A 58 -11.17 -17.99 -7.65
CA LEU A 58 -9.82 -18.53 -7.39
C LEU A 58 -9.04 -18.92 -8.65
N LYS A 59 -9.69 -19.50 -9.66
CA LYS A 59 -9.01 -19.94 -10.89
C LYS A 59 -8.69 -18.77 -11.83
N GLU A 60 -9.57 -17.76 -11.88
CA GLU A 60 -9.38 -16.56 -12.70
C GLU A 60 -8.28 -15.63 -12.12
N VAL A 61 -8.17 -15.55 -10.77
CA VAL A 61 -7.12 -14.78 -10.09
C VAL A 61 -5.73 -15.37 -10.35
N SER A 62 -5.55 -16.69 -10.19
CA SER A 62 -4.27 -17.36 -10.51
C SER A 62 -3.85 -17.13 -11.96
N THR A 63 -4.77 -17.30 -12.92
CA THR A 63 -4.45 -17.07 -14.34
C THR A 63 -4.08 -15.62 -14.67
N LYS A 64 -4.64 -14.65 -13.95
CA LYS A 64 -4.36 -13.22 -14.18
C LYS A 64 -3.06 -12.78 -13.49
N LEU A 65 -2.69 -13.45 -12.39
CA LEU A 65 -1.41 -13.33 -11.69
C LEU A 65 -0.25 -13.73 -12.60
N ASP A 66 -0.32 -14.97 -13.09
CA ASP A 66 0.68 -15.60 -13.96
C ASP A 66 0.83 -14.82 -15.27
N GLN A 67 -0.27 -14.20 -15.74
CA GLN A 67 -0.27 -13.42 -16.96
C GLN A 67 0.57 -12.14 -16.85
N LYS A 68 0.50 -11.38 -15.74
CA LYS A 68 1.27 -10.12 -15.60
C LYS A 68 2.77 -10.40 -15.45
N GLU A 69 3.14 -11.39 -14.63
CA GLU A 69 4.53 -11.81 -14.46
C GLU A 69 5.14 -12.30 -15.79
N SER A 70 4.42 -13.17 -16.51
CA SER A 70 4.86 -13.70 -17.81
C SER A 70 5.06 -12.60 -18.86
N LEU A 71 4.24 -11.56 -18.83
CA LEU A 71 4.34 -10.43 -19.74
C LEU A 71 5.60 -9.60 -19.53
N ILE A 72 5.94 -9.32 -18.27
CA ILE A 72 7.14 -8.56 -17.89
C ILE A 72 8.40 -9.38 -18.19
N ARG A 73 8.45 -10.65 -17.77
CA ARG A 73 9.58 -11.55 -18.11
C ARG A 73 9.74 -11.77 -19.62
N GLY A 74 8.62 -11.83 -20.35
CA GLY A 74 8.63 -11.89 -21.80
C GLY A 74 9.27 -10.65 -22.44
N LEU A 75 8.96 -9.46 -21.92
CA LEU A 75 9.60 -8.21 -22.35
C LEU A 75 11.10 -8.22 -22.04
N GLU A 76 11.50 -8.56 -20.82
CA GLU A 76 12.91 -8.66 -20.42
C GLU A 76 13.71 -9.58 -21.36
N CYS A 77 13.17 -10.77 -21.64
CA CYS A 77 13.79 -11.74 -22.53
C CYS A 77 13.94 -11.20 -23.97
N LYS A 78 12.92 -10.53 -24.50
CA LYS A 78 12.98 -9.90 -25.82
C LYS A 78 14.01 -8.77 -25.87
N LEU A 79 14.06 -7.91 -24.85
CA LEU A 79 15.01 -6.81 -24.77
C LEU A 79 16.46 -7.29 -24.61
N LEU A 80 16.69 -8.32 -23.79
CA LEU A 80 18.02 -8.91 -23.60
C LEU A 80 18.52 -9.62 -24.87
N ASN A 81 17.62 -10.19 -25.68
CA ASN A 81 17.95 -10.88 -26.92
C ASN A 81 17.90 -9.98 -28.16
N ALA A 82 17.48 -8.72 -28.04
CA ALA A 82 17.42 -7.79 -29.17
C ALA A 82 18.80 -7.58 -29.79
N SER A 83 18.87 -7.58 -31.12
CA SER A 83 20.13 -7.33 -31.83
C SER A 83 20.10 -5.94 -32.47
N PHE A 84 21.17 -5.16 -32.25
CA PHE A 84 21.30 -3.80 -32.73
C PHE A 84 22.77 -3.44 -32.95
N ARG A 85 23.01 -2.49 -33.84
CA ARG A 85 24.35 -2.17 -34.35
C ARG A 85 25.12 -1.16 -33.48
N GLY A 86 24.42 -0.31 -32.74
CA GLY A 86 25.00 0.69 -31.84
C GLY A 86 25.46 0.13 -30.48
N SER A 87 25.98 1.01 -29.62
CA SER A 87 26.28 0.70 -28.21
C SER A 87 25.03 0.70 -27.32
N ASN A 88 23.96 1.38 -27.77
CA ASN A 88 22.66 1.38 -27.12
C ASN A 88 21.51 1.32 -28.12
N LEU A 89 20.34 0.95 -27.62
CA LEU A 89 19.05 0.99 -28.32
C LEU A 89 18.02 1.56 -27.36
N THR A 90 17.25 2.55 -27.82
CA THR A 90 16.14 3.13 -27.06
C THR A 90 14.83 2.86 -27.79
N LEU A 91 13.90 2.19 -27.12
CA LEU A 91 12.54 1.94 -27.56
C LEU A 91 11.60 2.74 -26.68
N GLN A 92 10.57 3.36 -27.27
CA GLN A 92 9.68 4.23 -26.52
C GLN A 92 8.24 4.11 -27.03
N THR A 93 7.35 3.92 -26.08
CA THR A 93 5.90 4.07 -26.19
C THR A 93 5.44 5.20 -25.25
N PRO A 94 4.20 5.68 -25.34
CA PRO A 94 3.66 6.66 -24.39
C PRO A 94 3.70 6.26 -22.91
N THR A 95 3.60 4.97 -22.57
CA THR A 95 3.56 4.49 -21.17
C THR A 95 4.79 3.70 -20.74
N ILE A 96 5.60 3.22 -21.69
CA ILE A 96 6.77 2.38 -21.41
C ILE A 96 7.94 2.87 -22.26
N GLN A 97 9.09 3.07 -21.64
CA GLN A 97 10.34 3.34 -22.33
C GLN A 97 11.36 2.27 -21.93
N SER A 98 12.13 1.77 -22.89
CA SER A 98 13.13 0.74 -22.65
C SER A 98 14.45 1.16 -23.29
N LEU A 99 15.54 1.04 -22.53
CA LEU A 99 16.89 1.29 -22.99
C LEU A 99 17.72 0.03 -22.83
N ILE A 100 18.48 -0.33 -23.86
CA ILE A 100 19.37 -1.48 -23.85
C ILE A 100 20.79 -0.97 -24.11
N PHE A 101 21.74 -1.40 -23.30
CA PHE A 101 23.15 -1.04 -23.41
C PHE A 101 24.00 -2.30 -23.51
N LYS A 102 24.95 -2.28 -24.45
CA LYS A 102 26.05 -3.24 -24.50
C LYS A 102 27.15 -2.77 -23.57
N LEU A 103 27.42 -3.55 -22.54
CA LEU A 103 28.44 -3.27 -21.53
C LEU A 103 29.67 -4.15 -21.78
N GLY A 104 30.85 -3.56 -21.57
CA GLY A 104 32.11 -4.28 -21.51
C GLY A 104 32.64 -4.34 -20.08
N CYS A 105 33.71 -5.10 -19.86
CA CYS A 105 34.31 -5.25 -18.54
C CYS A 105 35.08 -4.03 -18.03
N ASN A 106 35.39 -3.07 -18.92
CA ASN A 106 35.99 -1.78 -18.57
C ASN A 106 34.91 -0.72 -18.25
N PHE A 107 33.81 -1.14 -17.61
CA PHE A 107 32.69 -0.26 -17.31
C PHE A 107 33.06 0.71 -16.17
N ALA A 108 33.00 2.01 -16.45
CA ALA A 108 33.30 3.07 -15.47
C ALA A 108 32.05 3.59 -14.73
N GLY A 109 30.89 2.98 -14.97
CA GLY A 109 29.59 3.47 -14.51
C GLY A 109 28.76 4.09 -15.65
N LEU A 110 27.46 4.26 -15.40
CA LEU A 110 26.50 4.82 -16.36
C LEU A 110 25.53 5.75 -15.65
N SER A 111 25.31 6.94 -16.19
CA SER A 111 24.32 7.89 -15.68
C SER A 111 23.27 8.16 -16.75
N LEU A 112 22.01 7.84 -16.45
CA LEU A 112 20.85 8.02 -17.32
C LEU A 112 19.97 9.12 -16.73
N SER A 113 19.56 10.09 -17.56
CA SER A 113 18.65 11.15 -17.16
C SER A 113 17.59 11.38 -18.23
N SER A 114 16.35 11.59 -17.80
CA SER A 114 15.22 11.89 -18.68
C SER A 114 15.38 13.23 -19.42
N ALA A 115 16.15 14.19 -18.90
CA ALA A 115 16.39 15.50 -19.54
C ALA A 115 17.14 15.40 -20.88
N THR A 116 17.87 14.30 -21.11
CA THR A 116 18.56 14.02 -22.36
C THR A 116 17.60 13.44 -23.43
N MET A 117 16.32 13.22 -23.11
CA MET A 117 15.38 12.44 -23.93
C MET A 117 14.14 13.28 -24.33
N LYS A 118 14.06 13.62 -25.62
CA LYS A 118 13.22 14.68 -26.22
C LYS A 118 11.68 14.51 -26.16
N ARG A 119 11.09 13.50 -25.50
CA ARG A 119 9.66 13.13 -25.72
C ARG A 119 8.80 12.75 -24.50
N VAL A 120 9.07 13.20 -23.29
CA VAL A 120 8.08 13.07 -22.18
C VAL A 120 8.00 14.36 -21.38
N PRO A 121 6.87 15.09 -21.38
CA PRO A 121 6.68 16.25 -20.52
C PRO A 121 5.96 15.80 -19.25
N GLN A 122 6.63 15.89 -18.09
CA GLN A 122 6.09 16.58 -16.90
C GLN A 122 6.99 16.42 -15.66
N VAL A 123 7.72 15.30 -15.51
CA VAL A 123 8.54 15.06 -14.32
C VAL A 123 9.78 14.22 -14.64
N SER A 124 10.95 14.66 -14.16
CA SER A 124 12.24 14.04 -14.47
C SER A 124 12.55 12.82 -13.60
N HIS A 125 13.37 11.91 -14.12
CA HIS A 125 13.96 10.79 -13.37
C HIS A 125 15.39 10.52 -13.86
N ALA A 126 16.18 9.87 -13.01
CA ALA A 126 17.56 9.48 -13.35
C ALA A 126 17.96 8.19 -12.65
N MET A 127 18.82 7.40 -13.30
CA MET A 127 19.46 6.22 -12.72
C MET A 127 20.98 6.33 -12.91
N GLN A 128 21.74 6.05 -11.86
CA GLN A 128 23.19 6.00 -11.90
C GLN A 128 23.64 4.63 -11.44
N PHE A 129 24.45 4.00 -12.27
CA PHE A 129 24.98 2.66 -12.08
C PHE A 129 26.48 2.75 -11.78
N PRO A 130 26.97 2.07 -10.72
CA PRO A 130 28.38 2.07 -10.35
C PRO A 130 29.21 1.17 -11.27
N ALA A 131 30.53 1.37 -11.27
CA ALA A 131 31.46 0.52 -12.03
C ALA A 131 31.45 -0.95 -11.59
N GLU A 132 31.16 -1.21 -10.31
CA GLU A 132 31.05 -2.56 -9.70
C GLU A 132 30.01 -3.45 -10.42
N LEU A 133 29.05 -2.85 -11.12
CA LEU A 133 27.94 -3.55 -11.78
C LEU A 133 28.37 -4.72 -12.69
N THR A 134 29.49 -4.58 -13.41
CA THR A 134 29.99 -5.61 -14.33
C THR A 134 31.05 -6.51 -13.71
N GLN A 135 31.53 -6.22 -12.50
CA GLN A 135 32.74 -6.82 -11.93
C GLN A 135 32.59 -8.33 -11.72
N ASP A 136 31.47 -8.78 -11.16
CA ASP A 136 31.22 -10.21 -10.92
C ASP A 136 30.90 -10.97 -12.22
N ALA A 137 30.12 -10.36 -13.11
CA ALA A 137 29.73 -10.96 -14.38
C ALA A 137 30.91 -11.13 -15.35
N CYS A 138 31.95 -10.29 -15.21
CA CYS A 138 33.17 -10.35 -16.01
C CYS A 138 34.21 -11.36 -15.51
N ARG A 139 33.91 -12.16 -14.49
CA ARG A 139 34.79 -13.28 -14.07
C ARG A 139 34.78 -14.45 -15.07
N ASP A 140 33.71 -14.58 -15.87
CA ASP A 140 33.62 -15.51 -17.01
C ASP A 140 33.54 -14.70 -18.32
N PRO A 141 34.60 -14.67 -19.15
CA PRO A 141 34.76 -13.73 -20.26
C PRO A 141 33.92 -14.06 -21.51
N SER A 142 33.06 -15.07 -21.46
CA SER A 142 32.51 -15.70 -22.66
C SER A 142 31.32 -14.99 -23.32
N ARG A 143 30.77 -13.88 -22.78
CA ARG A 143 29.61 -13.18 -23.38
C ARG A 143 29.60 -11.65 -23.20
N GLU A 144 29.03 -10.96 -24.20
CA GLU A 144 28.70 -9.53 -24.17
C GLU A 144 27.65 -9.25 -23.07
N LEU A 145 27.97 -8.37 -22.11
CA LEU A 145 27.04 -8.01 -21.03
C LEU A 145 26.00 -7.03 -21.57
N ARG A 146 24.73 -7.24 -21.20
CA ARG A 146 23.62 -6.38 -21.60
C ARG A 146 22.90 -5.86 -20.38
N LEU A 147 22.82 -4.53 -20.26
CA LEU A 147 22.01 -3.86 -19.26
C LEU A 147 20.74 -3.36 -19.95
N ILE A 148 19.60 -3.76 -19.40
CA ILE A 148 18.29 -3.23 -19.79
C ILE A 148 17.77 -2.33 -18.68
N CYS A 149 17.20 -1.19 -19.07
CA CYS A 149 16.50 -0.27 -18.19
C CYS A 149 15.08 -0.08 -18.74
N ILE A 150 14.07 -0.29 -17.91
CA ILE A 150 12.66 -0.21 -18.31
C ILE A 150 11.94 0.79 -17.41
N TYR A 151 11.39 1.82 -18.02
CA TYR A 151 10.68 2.92 -17.37
C TYR A 151 9.20 2.76 -17.66
N PHE A 152 8.43 2.40 -16.64
CA PHE A 152 6.97 2.39 -16.70
C PHE A 152 6.43 3.70 -16.15
N PHE A 153 5.69 4.44 -16.96
CA PHE A 153 4.92 5.62 -16.57
C PHE A 153 3.51 5.24 -16.07
N THR A 154 3.36 4.02 -15.54
CA THR A 154 2.13 3.45 -15.00
C THR A 154 2.46 2.34 -14.00
N ASP A 155 1.62 2.21 -12.97
CA ASP A 155 1.70 1.17 -11.95
C ASP A 155 0.86 -0.08 -12.29
N TYR A 156 0.19 -0.13 -13.45
CA TYR A 156 -0.76 -1.19 -13.82
C TYR A 156 -0.21 -2.61 -13.66
N PHE A 157 1.07 -2.81 -13.98
CA PHE A 157 1.72 -4.11 -13.87
C PHE A 157 2.14 -4.44 -12.43
N PHE A 158 2.23 -3.47 -11.53
CA PHE A 158 2.80 -3.56 -10.18
C PHE A 158 1.80 -3.14 -9.09
N GLN A 159 0.56 -3.63 -9.20
CA GLN A 159 -0.53 -3.27 -8.28
C GLN A 159 -0.58 -4.19 -7.06
N ASN A 160 -0.72 -3.60 -5.88
CA ASN A 160 -1.02 -4.27 -4.61
C ASN A 160 -2.09 -3.43 -3.85
N THR A 161 -2.82 -4.02 -2.90
CA THR A 161 -3.81 -3.28 -2.10
C THR A 161 -3.17 -2.11 -1.35
N ASN A 162 -3.76 -0.91 -1.47
CA ASN A 162 -3.43 0.27 -0.68
C ASN A 162 -2.01 0.84 -0.85
N SER A 163 -1.30 0.52 -1.95
CA SER A 163 -0.03 1.17 -2.29
C SER A 163 -0.26 2.36 -3.22
N SER A 164 0.01 3.58 -2.75
CA SER A 164 0.09 4.77 -3.60
C SER A 164 1.54 5.02 -3.98
N LEU A 165 1.84 5.16 -5.28
CA LEU A 165 3.20 5.40 -5.77
C LEU A 165 3.39 6.84 -6.23
N LEU A 166 4.57 7.39 -6.00
CA LEU A 166 4.94 8.73 -6.47
C LEU A 166 4.90 8.76 -8.01
N ASN A 167 4.04 9.62 -8.57
CA ASN A 167 3.80 9.75 -10.02
C ASN A 167 3.36 8.46 -10.74
N ASN A 168 3.03 7.37 -10.02
CA ASN A 168 2.80 6.04 -10.58
C ASN A 168 3.95 5.53 -11.47
N TYR A 169 5.19 5.94 -11.16
CA TYR A 169 6.37 5.55 -11.93
C TYR A 169 7.04 4.31 -11.33
N VAL A 170 7.40 3.38 -12.21
CA VAL A 170 8.20 2.20 -11.86
C VAL A 170 9.42 2.14 -12.76
N LEU A 171 10.59 2.04 -12.13
CA LEU A 171 11.91 2.19 -12.71
C LEU A 171 12.66 0.86 -12.58
N GLY A 172 12.74 0.10 -13.65
CA GLY A 172 13.36 -1.23 -13.70
C GLY A 172 14.76 -1.22 -14.29
N ALA A 173 15.64 -2.07 -13.76
CA ALA A 173 16.94 -2.38 -14.36
C ALA A 173 17.28 -3.86 -14.18
N GLN A 174 17.91 -4.47 -15.19
CA GLN A 174 18.34 -5.86 -15.14
C GLN A 174 19.58 -6.09 -15.99
N LEU A 175 20.44 -7.01 -15.55
CA LEU A 175 21.66 -7.41 -16.24
C LEU A 175 21.50 -8.81 -16.83
N GLY A 176 21.91 -9.01 -18.08
CA GLY A 176 21.75 -10.30 -18.79
C GLY A 176 22.50 -11.48 -18.17
N HIS A 177 23.43 -11.26 -17.24
CA HIS A 177 24.20 -12.32 -16.55
C HIS A 177 23.52 -12.82 -15.25
N GLY A 178 22.27 -12.42 -15.00
CA GLY A 178 21.48 -12.91 -13.87
C GLY A 178 21.16 -11.83 -12.84
N HIS A 179 20.67 -12.26 -11.68
CA HIS A 179 20.23 -11.37 -10.62
C HIS A 179 21.43 -10.69 -9.94
N VAL A 180 21.42 -9.35 -9.90
CA VAL A 180 22.46 -8.55 -9.27
C VAL A 180 21.99 -8.09 -7.90
N SER A 181 22.73 -8.44 -6.85
CA SER A 181 22.42 -8.08 -5.45
C SER A 181 23.68 -7.97 -4.61
N ASN A 182 23.58 -7.29 -3.46
CA ASN A 182 24.69 -7.03 -2.53
C ASN A 182 25.81 -6.18 -3.11
N LEU A 183 25.48 -5.21 -3.97
CA LEU A 183 26.43 -4.21 -4.44
C LEU A 183 27.00 -3.41 -3.26
N SER A 184 28.32 -3.26 -3.21
CA SER A 184 29.01 -2.46 -2.18
C SER A 184 28.75 -0.98 -2.41
N GLU A 185 28.85 -0.54 -3.67
CA GLU A 185 28.40 0.76 -4.13
C GLU A 185 26.95 0.66 -4.65
N PRO A 186 25.96 1.33 -4.02
CA PRO A 186 24.56 1.20 -4.44
C PRO A 186 24.28 1.96 -5.75
N ILE A 187 23.27 1.51 -6.48
CA ILE A 187 22.69 2.29 -7.57
C ILE A 187 21.91 3.48 -7.01
N ASN A 188 22.03 4.65 -7.67
CA ASN A 188 21.32 5.86 -7.27
C ASN A 188 20.17 6.12 -8.25
N ILE A 189 18.95 6.18 -7.73
CA ILE A 189 17.74 6.44 -8.52
C ILE A 189 17.09 7.71 -8.00
N SER A 190 17.01 8.72 -8.85
CA SER A 190 16.38 10.00 -8.51
C SER A 190 15.00 10.12 -9.14
N PHE A 191 14.02 10.42 -8.31
CA PHE A 191 12.65 10.77 -8.70
C PHE A 191 12.43 12.24 -8.38
N TRP A 192 12.25 13.07 -9.41
CA TRP A 192 11.78 14.43 -9.20
C TRP A 192 10.25 14.43 -9.07
N HIS A 193 9.70 15.45 -8.44
CA HIS A 193 8.25 15.63 -8.32
C HIS A 193 7.88 17.09 -8.07
N ASN A 194 6.65 17.43 -8.44
CA ASN A 194 6.08 18.79 -8.25
C ASN A 194 4.99 18.82 -7.17
N GLN A 195 4.71 17.68 -6.54
CA GLN A 195 3.70 17.54 -5.49
C GLN A 195 4.29 17.77 -4.09
N SER A 196 3.50 18.34 -3.18
CA SER A 196 3.86 18.40 -1.77
C SER A 196 3.81 16.99 -1.17
N LEU A 197 4.88 16.60 -0.48
CA LEU A 197 4.98 15.35 0.27
C LEU A 197 4.73 15.56 1.78
N GLU A 198 4.16 16.71 2.16
CA GLU A 198 3.76 16.97 3.55
C GLU A 198 2.67 16.00 4.00
N GLY A 199 2.83 15.45 5.21
CA GLY A 199 1.91 14.43 5.73
C GLY A 199 2.06 13.05 5.09
N TYR A 200 3.05 12.83 4.21
CA TYR A 200 3.36 11.51 3.65
C TYR A 200 4.73 11.00 4.10
N THR A 201 4.75 9.75 4.57
CA THR A 201 5.97 8.96 4.66
C THR A 201 6.26 8.43 3.26
N VAL A 202 7.44 8.76 2.73
CA VAL A 202 7.89 8.23 1.44
C VAL A 202 9.01 7.24 1.66
N THR A 203 8.96 6.14 0.93
CA THR A 203 9.91 5.05 1.08
C THR A 203 10.24 4.48 -0.29
N CYS A 204 11.52 4.42 -0.61
CA CYS A 204 12.04 3.70 -1.75
C CYS A 204 11.82 2.20 -1.56
N VAL A 205 11.15 1.59 -2.52
CA VAL A 205 10.78 0.18 -2.51
C VAL A 205 11.14 -0.46 -3.83
N PHE A 206 11.30 -1.77 -3.83
CA PHE A 206 11.36 -2.58 -5.03
C PHE A 206 10.25 -3.61 -5.06
N TRP A 207 9.92 -4.10 -6.25
CA TRP A 207 8.93 -5.14 -6.44
C TRP A 207 9.54 -6.52 -6.18
N LYS A 208 9.14 -7.15 -5.08
CA LYS A 208 9.57 -8.49 -4.67
C LYS A 208 8.61 -9.53 -5.24
N GLU A 209 9.06 -10.25 -6.27
CA GLU A 209 8.29 -11.31 -6.94
C GLU A 209 7.96 -12.46 -5.97
N GLY A 210 6.78 -13.07 -6.12
CA GLY A 210 6.36 -14.25 -5.34
C GLY A 210 6.08 -14.00 -3.85
N ALA A 211 6.11 -12.75 -3.39
CA ALA A 211 5.91 -12.40 -1.98
C ALA A 211 4.43 -12.32 -1.55
N SER A 212 3.47 -12.61 -2.45
CA SER A 212 2.03 -12.55 -2.17
C SER A 212 1.29 -13.70 -2.85
N GLU A 213 0.21 -14.17 -2.22
CA GLU A 213 -0.68 -15.19 -2.81
C GLU A 213 -1.71 -14.57 -3.78
N HIS A 214 -1.95 -13.26 -3.69
CA HIS A 214 -3.00 -12.55 -4.45
C HIS A 214 -2.44 -11.65 -5.56
N TYR A 215 -1.15 -11.27 -5.45
CA TYR A 215 -0.42 -10.44 -6.41
C TYR A 215 0.89 -11.16 -6.78
N TRP A 216 1.39 -10.97 -8.01
CA TRP A 216 2.63 -11.67 -8.45
C TRP A 216 3.89 -11.14 -7.74
N GLY A 217 3.74 -10.09 -6.94
CA GLY A 217 4.77 -9.60 -6.03
C GLY A 217 4.20 -8.63 -5.00
N LEU A 218 5.10 -8.09 -4.18
CA LEU A 218 4.81 -7.13 -3.13
C LEU A 218 5.91 -6.07 -3.09
N TRP A 219 5.57 -4.83 -2.76
CA TRP A 219 6.56 -3.78 -2.52
C TRP A 219 7.35 -4.05 -1.24
N SER A 220 8.69 -4.04 -1.33
CA SER A 220 9.60 -4.24 -0.21
C SER A 220 10.66 -3.13 -0.15
N PRO A 221 11.00 -2.59 1.04
CA PRO A 221 12.09 -1.62 1.20
C PRO A 221 13.47 -2.27 1.36
N GLU A 222 13.57 -3.61 1.38
CA GLU A 222 14.81 -4.33 1.65
C GLU A 222 15.93 -3.96 0.65
N GLY A 223 17.14 -3.70 1.16
CA GLY A 223 18.28 -3.33 0.33
C GLY A 223 18.24 -1.92 -0.25
N CYS A 224 17.20 -1.13 0.04
CA CYS A 224 17.04 0.25 -0.42
C CYS A 224 17.05 1.25 0.74
N ARG A 225 17.71 2.39 0.54
CA ARG A 225 17.70 3.54 1.45
C ARG A 225 17.05 4.73 0.77
N THR A 226 16.22 5.45 1.52
CA THR A 226 15.49 6.63 1.04
C THR A 226 16.16 7.89 1.56
N GLU A 227 16.52 8.79 0.66
CA GLU A 227 17.10 10.10 0.97
C GLU A 227 16.24 11.20 0.31
N LYS A 228 16.12 12.35 0.97
CA LYS A 228 15.40 13.53 0.44
C LYS A 228 16.37 14.70 0.33
N PRO A 229 17.21 14.75 -0.71
CA PRO A 229 18.20 15.81 -0.86
C PRO A 229 17.57 17.19 -1.09
N SER A 230 16.34 17.25 -1.62
CA SER A 230 15.60 18.49 -1.83
C SER A 230 14.08 18.25 -1.71
N PRO A 231 13.26 19.29 -1.51
CA PRO A 231 11.81 19.13 -1.36
C PRO A 231 11.09 18.63 -2.63
N SER A 232 11.76 18.66 -3.78
CA SER A 232 11.24 18.21 -5.08
C SER A 232 11.97 16.97 -5.62
N GLN A 233 12.77 16.30 -4.78
CA GLN A 233 13.56 15.13 -5.17
C GLN A 233 13.60 14.07 -4.08
N VAL A 234 13.30 12.83 -4.48
CA VAL A 234 13.54 11.62 -3.69
C VAL A 234 14.67 10.82 -4.33
N LEU A 235 15.69 10.49 -3.55
CA LEU A 235 16.84 9.70 -3.96
C LEU A 235 16.77 8.31 -3.30
N CYS A 236 16.75 7.26 -4.12
CA CYS A 236 16.80 5.89 -3.69
C CYS A 236 18.20 5.33 -3.92
N ARG A 237 18.83 4.81 -2.86
CA ARG A 237 20.10 4.08 -2.95
C ARG A 237 19.85 2.60 -2.71
N CYS A 238 19.95 1.77 -3.74
CA CYS A 238 19.64 0.35 -3.65
C CYS A 238 20.86 -0.51 -3.99
N ASN A 239 21.04 -1.64 -3.32
CA ASN A 239 22.20 -2.53 -3.50
C ASN A 239 21.93 -3.71 -4.46
N HIS A 240 20.89 -3.61 -5.27
CA HIS A 240 20.47 -4.66 -6.21
C HIS A 240 19.83 -4.03 -7.46
N LEU A 241 19.59 -4.86 -8.48
CA LEU A 241 18.83 -4.48 -9.68
C LEU A 241 17.46 -5.16 -9.66
N SER A 242 16.41 -4.36 -9.80
CA SER A 242 15.02 -4.82 -9.78
C SER A 242 14.11 -3.72 -10.38
N TYR A 243 12.81 -3.76 -10.06
CA TYR A 243 11.82 -2.72 -10.34
C TYR A 243 11.59 -1.85 -9.13
N PHE A 244 11.98 -0.58 -9.21
CA PHE A 244 11.94 0.38 -8.11
C PHE A 244 10.80 1.37 -8.25
N ALA A 245 10.26 1.79 -7.10
CA ALA A 245 9.30 2.88 -7.01
C ALA A 245 9.46 3.62 -5.68
N VAL A 246 8.82 4.77 -5.58
CA VAL A 246 8.69 5.48 -4.30
C VAL A 246 7.25 5.28 -3.80
N LEU A 247 7.12 4.53 -2.72
CA LEU A 247 5.85 4.31 -2.05
C LEU A 247 5.51 5.52 -1.18
N MET A 248 4.28 6.00 -1.30
CA MET A 248 3.69 7.05 -0.47
C MET A 248 2.68 6.44 0.48
N GLN A 249 2.88 6.65 1.77
CA GLN A 249 1.95 6.28 2.82
C GLN A 249 1.58 7.55 3.58
N LEU A 250 0.31 7.70 3.97
CA LEU A 250 -0.04 8.79 4.88
C LEU A 250 0.79 8.59 6.15
N SER A 251 1.66 9.56 6.44
CA SER A 251 2.28 9.62 7.75
C SER A 251 1.15 9.91 8.74
N PRO A 252 1.03 9.15 9.84
CA PRO A 252 0.30 9.67 10.98
C PRO A 252 0.99 11.00 11.32
N ALA A 253 0.29 12.11 11.10
CA ALA A 253 0.86 13.42 11.38
C ALA A 253 1.28 13.44 12.86
N PRO A 254 2.51 13.88 13.20
CA PRO A 254 2.84 14.15 14.59
C PRO A 254 1.83 15.18 15.08
N VAL A 255 0.94 14.77 15.99
CA VAL A 255 0.05 15.72 16.65
C VAL A 255 0.98 16.59 17.50
N PRO A 256 1.03 17.92 17.27
CA PRO A 256 1.83 18.79 18.12
C PRO A 256 1.45 18.53 19.57
N GLY A 257 2.43 18.41 20.48
CA GLY A 257 2.17 18.12 21.90
C GLY A 257 1.15 19.10 22.51
N GLU A 258 1.09 20.33 21.99
CA GLU A 258 0.13 21.37 22.37
C GLU A 258 -1.35 21.03 22.08
N LEU A 259 -1.64 20.17 21.10
CA LEU A 259 -3.00 19.75 20.75
C LEU A 259 -3.44 18.47 21.47
N LEU A 260 -2.48 17.65 21.91
CA LEU A 260 -2.76 16.38 22.57
C LEU A 260 -3.24 16.56 24.02
N ALA A 261 -2.68 17.54 24.74
CA ALA A 261 -3.09 17.87 26.10
C ALA A 261 -4.55 18.38 26.17
N PRO A 262 -5.01 19.33 25.32
CA PRO A 262 -6.41 19.72 25.23
C PRO A 262 -7.35 18.56 24.87
N LEU A 263 -6.98 17.72 23.89
CA LEU A 263 -7.82 16.59 23.48
C LEU A 263 -8.00 15.56 24.60
N THR A 264 -6.92 15.23 25.30
CA THR A 264 -6.94 14.30 26.43
C THR A 264 -7.77 14.89 27.57
N TYR A 265 -7.62 16.18 27.85
CA TYR A 265 -8.38 16.88 28.89
C TYR A 265 -9.89 16.91 28.59
N ILE A 266 -10.27 17.30 27.36
CA ILE A 266 -11.67 17.33 26.93
C ILE A 266 -12.27 15.92 27.00
N SER A 267 -11.54 14.91 26.53
CA SER A 267 -12.01 13.52 26.56
C SER A 267 -12.15 12.99 27.99
N LEU A 268 -11.19 13.28 28.87
CA LEU A 268 -11.24 12.88 30.28
C LEU A 268 -12.45 13.49 31.00
N VAL A 269 -12.66 14.80 30.84
CA VAL A 269 -13.79 15.52 31.46
C VAL A 269 -15.11 15.02 30.89
N GLY A 270 -15.22 14.91 29.56
CA GLY A 270 -16.43 14.44 28.88
C GLY A 270 -16.80 13.01 29.28
N CYS A 271 -15.83 12.09 29.27
CA CYS A 271 -16.04 10.70 29.69
C CYS A 271 -16.43 10.61 31.17
N SER A 272 -15.80 11.40 32.06
CA SER A 272 -16.11 11.40 33.49
C SER A 272 -17.56 11.86 33.77
N ILE A 273 -17.99 12.92 33.09
CA ILE A 273 -19.38 13.41 33.19
C ILE A 273 -20.34 12.35 32.63
N SER A 274 -20.03 11.73 31.49
CA SER A 274 -20.86 10.68 30.89
C SER A 274 -21.00 9.44 31.78
N VAL A 275 -19.91 8.99 32.40
CA VAL A 275 -19.89 7.85 33.34
C VAL A 275 -20.74 8.14 34.56
N THR A 276 -20.57 9.31 35.19
CA THR A 276 -21.34 9.68 36.38
C THR A 276 -22.84 9.81 36.09
N ALA A 277 -23.20 10.45 34.97
CA ALA A 277 -24.60 10.55 34.53
C ALA A 277 -25.22 9.18 34.21
N SER A 278 -24.49 8.30 33.53
CA SER A 278 -24.97 6.96 33.17
C SER A 278 -25.14 6.07 34.40
N LEU A 279 -24.17 6.10 35.34
CA LEU A 279 -24.27 5.39 36.61
C LEU A 279 -25.45 5.88 37.44
N LEU A 280 -25.63 7.18 37.57
CA LEU A 280 -26.76 7.76 38.31
C LEU A 280 -28.10 7.32 37.70
N SER A 281 -28.21 7.36 36.36
CA SER A 281 -29.43 6.95 35.66
C SER A 281 -29.77 5.46 35.91
N ILE A 282 -28.76 4.59 35.86
CA ILE A 282 -28.92 3.15 36.15
C ILE A 282 -29.30 2.94 37.63
N LEU A 283 -28.63 3.62 38.56
CA LEU A 283 -28.88 3.49 40.00
C LEU A 283 -30.29 3.97 40.39
N LEU A 284 -30.72 5.12 39.87
CA LEU A 284 -32.07 5.64 40.10
C LEU A 284 -33.13 4.66 39.58
N HIS A 285 -32.91 4.06 38.41
CA HIS A 285 -33.81 3.05 37.86
C HIS A 285 -33.88 1.80 38.74
N CYS A 286 -32.73 1.28 39.20
CA CYS A 286 -32.66 0.14 40.10
C CYS A 286 -33.35 0.41 41.45
N GLN A 287 -33.17 1.60 42.03
CA GLN A 287 -33.78 2.00 43.30
C GLN A 287 -35.29 2.22 43.18
N ALA A 288 -35.75 2.74 42.04
CA ALA A 288 -37.17 3.05 41.83
C ALA A 288 -38.06 1.81 41.85
N ARG A 289 -37.52 0.57 41.76
CA ARG A 289 -38.23 -0.73 41.77
C ARG A 289 -39.56 -0.72 40.99
N LYS A 290 -39.65 0.12 39.96
CA LYS A 290 -40.85 0.30 39.17
C LYS A 290 -40.89 -0.81 38.13
N GLN A 291 -42.08 -1.33 37.87
CA GLN A 291 -42.34 -2.27 36.78
C GLN A 291 -42.04 -1.54 35.46
N GLY A 292 -40.77 -1.57 35.05
CA GLY A 292 -40.26 -0.72 33.98
C GLY A 292 -40.90 -1.10 32.65
N ASP A 293 -41.51 -0.10 32.00
CA ASP A 293 -41.99 -0.23 30.63
C ASP A 293 -40.85 -0.63 29.69
N SER A 294 -41.19 -1.24 28.57
CA SER A 294 -40.21 -1.68 27.56
C SER A 294 -39.23 -0.57 27.16
N ILE A 295 -39.69 0.68 27.12
CA ILE A 295 -38.91 1.90 26.85
C ILE A 295 -37.80 2.09 27.90
N THR A 296 -38.13 1.99 29.19
CA THR A 296 -37.16 2.19 30.27
C THR A 296 -36.04 1.15 30.24
N ARG A 297 -36.35 -0.09 29.84
CA ARG A 297 -35.36 -1.15 29.66
C ARG A 297 -34.45 -0.92 28.45
N ILE A 298 -34.96 -0.32 27.36
CA ILE A 298 -34.15 0.06 26.20
C ILE A 298 -33.14 1.14 26.61
N HIS A 299 -33.60 2.22 27.26
CA HIS A 299 -32.72 3.27 27.77
C HIS A 299 -31.66 2.75 28.75
N MET A 300 -32.02 1.78 29.61
CA MET A 300 -31.06 1.17 30.52
C MET A 300 -29.95 0.41 29.78
N ASN A 301 -30.27 -0.29 28.68
CA ASN A 301 -29.26 -0.95 27.86
C ASN A 301 -28.38 0.06 27.10
N LEU A 302 -28.96 1.17 26.63
CA LEU A 302 -28.18 2.26 26.04
C LEU A 302 -27.19 2.84 27.05
N HIS A 303 -27.65 3.23 28.25
CA HIS A 303 -26.76 3.71 29.31
C HIS A 303 -25.70 2.68 29.73
N ALA A 304 -26.03 1.39 29.75
CA ALA A 304 -25.05 0.33 30.00
C ALA A 304 -23.98 0.25 28.90
N SER A 305 -24.36 0.38 27.62
CA SER A 305 -23.41 0.38 26.50
C SER A 305 -22.51 1.63 26.49
N VAL A 306 -23.06 2.80 26.83
CA VAL A 306 -22.32 4.06 26.98
C VAL A 306 -21.34 3.97 28.15
N LEU A 307 -21.77 3.40 29.28
CA LEU A 307 -20.90 3.19 30.44
C LEU A 307 -19.73 2.27 30.07
N LEU A 308 -20.01 1.15 29.39
CA LEU A 308 -18.97 0.22 28.94
C LEU A 308 -17.96 0.90 28.01
N LEU A 309 -18.44 1.70 27.05
CA LEU A 309 -17.59 2.44 26.11
C LEU A 309 -16.68 3.43 26.83
N ASN A 310 -17.23 4.28 27.70
CA ASN A 310 -16.45 5.29 28.40
C ASN A 310 -15.45 4.67 29.40
N VAL A 311 -15.83 3.59 30.10
CA VAL A 311 -14.91 2.88 31.00
C VAL A 311 -13.77 2.22 30.22
N ALA A 312 -14.07 1.55 29.10
CA ALA A 312 -13.04 0.96 28.24
C ALA A 312 -12.10 2.03 27.67
N PHE A 313 -12.63 3.20 27.29
CA PHE A 313 -11.85 4.33 26.81
C PHE A 313 -10.93 4.90 27.89
N LEU A 314 -11.43 5.15 29.11
CA LEU A 314 -10.63 5.64 30.23
C LEU A 314 -9.56 4.63 30.68
N LEU A 315 -9.83 3.33 30.55
CA LEU A 315 -8.88 2.28 30.89
C LEU A 315 -7.78 2.09 29.82
N SER A 316 -7.99 2.61 28.60
CA SER A 316 -7.07 2.43 27.48
C SER A 316 -5.68 3.03 27.74
N PRO A 317 -5.52 4.30 28.16
CA PRO A 317 -4.19 4.84 28.47
C PRO A 317 -3.53 4.14 29.67
N ALA A 318 -4.30 3.76 30.69
CA ALA A 318 -3.79 3.12 31.90
C ALA A 318 -3.21 1.72 31.64
N LEU A 319 -3.81 0.97 30.70
CA LEU A 319 -3.35 -0.35 30.28
C LEU A 319 -2.36 -0.30 29.10
N ALA A 320 -2.04 0.88 28.58
CA ALA A 320 -1.07 1.07 27.51
C ALA A 320 0.37 1.31 28.03
N MET A 321 0.56 1.41 29.35
CA MET A 321 1.87 1.58 29.98
C MET A 321 2.61 0.23 30.17
N PRO A 322 3.92 0.13 29.83
CA PRO A 322 4.68 -1.12 29.96
C PRO A 322 4.74 -1.67 31.40
N PRO A 323 4.79 -3.01 31.61
CA PRO A 323 4.86 -4.07 30.61
C PRO A 323 3.46 -4.63 30.30
N VAL A 324 2.90 -4.30 29.14
CA VAL A 324 1.57 -4.80 28.72
C VAL A 324 1.73 -6.17 28.06
N SER A 325 0.90 -7.15 28.44
CA SER A 325 0.78 -8.40 27.69
C SER A 325 0.05 -8.15 26.37
N GLY A 326 0.58 -8.65 25.25
CA GLY A 326 -0.04 -8.44 23.92
C GLY A 326 -1.53 -8.86 23.86
N ALA A 327 -1.92 -9.86 24.65
CA ALA A 327 -3.31 -10.32 24.76
C ALA A 327 -4.25 -9.29 25.42
N ALA A 328 -3.78 -8.52 26.40
CA ALA A 328 -4.59 -7.48 27.06
C ALA A 328 -4.89 -6.31 26.11
N CYS A 329 -3.91 -5.95 25.27
CA CYS A 329 -4.08 -4.94 24.21
C CYS A 329 -5.17 -5.36 23.21
N THR A 330 -5.08 -6.59 22.68
CA THR A 330 -6.07 -7.13 21.75
C THR A 330 -7.45 -7.21 22.38
N ALA A 331 -7.55 -7.66 23.63
CA ALA A 331 -8.81 -7.75 24.35
C ALA A 331 -9.46 -6.38 24.57
N LEU A 332 -8.71 -5.37 24.99
CA LEU A 332 -9.26 -4.03 25.25
C LEU A 332 -9.70 -3.34 23.96
N ALA A 333 -8.92 -3.47 22.89
CA ALA A 333 -9.30 -2.95 21.58
C ALA A 333 -10.59 -3.61 21.05
N ALA A 334 -10.73 -4.93 21.24
CA ALA A 334 -11.95 -5.65 20.89
C ALA A 334 -13.15 -5.22 21.75
N ILE A 335 -12.96 -4.99 23.05
CA ILE A 335 -14.00 -4.49 23.96
C ILE A 335 -14.45 -3.08 23.54
N LEU A 336 -13.51 -2.20 23.20
CA LEU A 336 -13.83 -0.82 22.80
C LEU A 336 -14.59 -0.79 21.46
N HIS A 337 -14.20 -1.64 20.51
CA HIS A 337 -14.93 -1.82 19.24
C HIS A 337 -16.34 -2.38 19.48
N PHE A 338 -16.47 -3.42 20.30
CA PHE A 338 -17.75 -3.99 20.69
C PHE A 338 -18.66 -2.96 21.38
N ALA A 339 -18.13 -2.20 22.34
CA ALA A 339 -18.89 -1.20 23.08
C ALA A 339 -19.39 -0.07 22.18
N LEU A 340 -18.57 0.37 21.22
CA LEU A 340 -18.95 1.38 20.23
C LEU A 340 -20.11 0.90 19.35
N LEU A 341 -19.99 -0.30 18.78
CA LEU A 341 -21.04 -0.89 17.94
C LEU A 341 -22.32 -1.15 18.74
N SER A 342 -22.20 -1.57 20.01
CA SER A 342 -23.33 -1.74 20.90
C SER A 342 -24.03 -0.40 21.18
N CYS A 343 -23.29 0.67 21.43
CA CYS A 343 -23.86 2.02 21.61
C CYS A 343 -24.63 2.48 20.36
N LEU A 344 -24.04 2.31 19.16
CA LEU A 344 -24.69 2.68 17.90
C LEU A 344 -25.96 1.87 17.64
N THR A 345 -25.93 0.55 17.89
CA THR A 345 -27.11 -0.32 17.71
C THR A 345 -28.21 -0.01 18.72
N TRP A 346 -27.89 0.24 19.98
CA TRP A 346 -28.88 0.66 20.99
C TRP A 346 -29.47 2.04 20.70
N MET A 347 -28.66 2.99 20.22
CA MET A 347 -29.15 4.30 19.77
C MET A 347 -30.11 4.16 18.58
N ALA A 348 -29.79 3.27 17.61
CA ALA A 348 -30.67 2.97 16.49
C ALA A 348 -31.98 2.28 16.94
N ILE A 349 -31.90 1.36 17.90
CA ILE A 349 -33.08 0.70 18.50
C ILE A 349 -33.97 1.73 19.22
N GLU A 350 -33.38 2.65 19.96
CA GLU A 350 -34.12 3.73 20.61
C GLU A 350 -34.80 4.65 19.59
N GLY A 351 -34.08 5.06 18.53
CA GLY A 351 -34.65 5.84 17.43
C GLY A 351 -35.79 5.12 16.71
N PHE A 352 -35.66 3.81 16.46
CA PHE A 352 -36.73 2.99 15.90
C PHE A 352 -37.93 2.89 16.84
N ASN A 353 -37.70 2.79 18.15
CA ASN A 353 -38.76 2.75 19.15
C ASN A 353 -39.52 4.09 19.24
N LEU A 354 -38.81 5.23 19.16
CA LEU A 354 -39.43 6.55 19.05
C LEU A 354 -40.27 6.69 17.76
N TYR A 355 -39.77 6.18 16.64
CA TYR A 355 -40.53 6.14 15.38
C TYR A 355 -41.83 5.34 15.51
N LEU A 356 -41.83 4.19 16.19
CA LEU A 356 -43.04 3.41 16.42
C LEU A 356 -44.05 4.15 17.32
N LEU A 357 -43.57 4.83 18.36
CA LEU A 357 -44.42 5.61 19.28
C LEU A 357 -45.10 6.80 18.58
N LEU A 358 -44.41 7.49 17.67
CA LEU A 358 -44.93 8.67 16.96
C LEU A 358 -45.69 8.33 15.67
N GLY A 359 -45.26 7.30 14.95
CA GLY A 359 -45.70 7.02 13.59
C GLY A 359 -46.82 5.98 13.44
N ARG A 360 -47.05 5.12 14.45
CA ARG A 360 -48.14 4.12 14.39
C ARG A 360 -48.99 4.13 15.66
N VAL A 361 -50.18 4.74 15.55
CA VAL A 361 -51.25 4.75 16.58
C VAL A 361 -51.84 3.34 16.87
N TYR A 362 -51.44 2.32 16.11
CA TYR A 362 -51.92 0.95 16.30
C TYR A 362 -51.07 0.19 17.33
N ASN A 363 -51.73 -0.37 18.35
CA ASN A 363 -51.17 -1.20 19.40
C ASN A 363 -50.54 -2.50 18.84
N ILE A 364 -49.27 -2.44 18.37
CA ILE A 364 -48.53 -3.63 17.90
C ILE A 364 -47.95 -4.36 19.11
N TYR A 365 -48.67 -5.35 19.62
CA TYR A 365 -48.15 -6.23 20.67
C TYR A 365 -47.21 -7.29 20.06
N ILE A 366 -45.90 -7.07 20.16
CA ILE A 366 -44.89 -8.05 19.75
C ILE A 366 -44.53 -8.92 20.95
N ARG A 367 -44.87 -10.21 20.91
CA ARG A 367 -44.48 -11.18 21.95
C ARG A 367 -42.94 -11.23 22.08
N ARG A 368 -42.44 -11.08 23.31
CA ARG A 368 -41.00 -11.02 23.66
C ARG A 368 -40.22 -9.91 22.93
N TYR A 369 -40.85 -8.76 22.67
CA TYR A 369 -40.25 -7.59 22.01
C TYR A 369 -38.84 -7.24 22.54
N LEU A 370 -38.71 -7.09 23.86
CA LEU A 370 -37.44 -6.76 24.52
C LEU A 370 -36.34 -7.79 24.28
N LEU A 371 -36.68 -9.08 24.28
CA LEU A 371 -35.69 -10.14 24.10
C LEU A 371 -35.13 -10.12 22.67
N LYS A 372 -35.97 -9.81 21.67
CA LYS A 372 -35.52 -9.62 20.29
C LYS A 372 -34.61 -8.40 20.15
N LEU A 373 -34.96 -7.28 20.79
CA LEU A 373 -34.12 -6.08 20.78
C LEU A 373 -32.77 -6.31 21.46
N CYS A 374 -32.75 -6.98 22.62
CA CYS A 374 -31.49 -7.33 23.28
C CYS A 374 -30.62 -8.26 22.43
N ALA A 375 -31.24 -9.25 21.75
CA ALA A 375 -30.51 -10.15 20.85
C ALA A 375 -29.87 -9.38 19.68
N VAL A 376 -30.55 -8.36 19.15
CA VAL A 376 -30.00 -7.52 18.07
C VAL A 376 -28.93 -6.56 18.62
N GLY A 377 -29.24 -5.80 19.66
CA GLY A 377 -28.38 -4.75 20.21
C GLY A 377 -27.06 -5.27 20.79
N TRP A 378 -27.04 -6.48 21.37
CA TRP A 378 -25.80 -7.08 21.86
C TRP A 378 -25.22 -8.12 20.90
N GLY A 379 -26.08 -8.87 20.20
CA GLY A 379 -25.65 -9.98 19.36
C GLY A 379 -25.00 -9.54 18.05
N VAL A 380 -25.55 -8.54 17.35
CA VAL A 380 -24.97 -8.07 16.09
C VAL A 380 -23.54 -7.50 16.29
N PRO A 381 -23.29 -6.61 17.28
CA PRO A 381 -21.94 -6.17 17.62
C PRO A 381 -21.00 -7.32 18.00
N ALA A 382 -21.45 -8.27 18.82
CA ALA A 382 -20.63 -9.40 19.25
C ALA A 382 -20.20 -10.29 18.08
N LEU A 383 -21.14 -10.62 17.18
CA LEU A 383 -20.86 -11.44 16.00
C LEU A 383 -19.85 -10.76 15.07
N LEU A 384 -19.97 -9.44 14.87
CA LEU A 384 -19.07 -8.69 14.01
C LEU A 384 -17.65 -8.67 14.57
N VAL A 385 -17.47 -8.39 15.85
CA VAL A 385 -16.15 -8.39 16.50
C VAL A 385 -15.53 -9.79 16.54
N LEU A 386 -16.33 -10.82 16.86
CA LEU A 386 -15.86 -12.22 16.84
C LEU A 386 -15.43 -12.67 15.44
N PHE A 387 -16.18 -12.27 14.40
CA PHE A 387 -15.81 -12.55 13.01
C PHE A 387 -14.50 -11.87 12.62
N LEU A 388 -14.29 -10.60 13.01
CA LEU A 388 -13.04 -9.88 12.74
C LEU A 388 -11.84 -10.53 13.43
N LEU A 389 -11.99 -10.93 14.70
CA LEU A 389 -10.96 -11.68 15.43
C LEU A 389 -10.65 -13.01 14.74
N ALA A 390 -11.67 -13.76 14.31
CA ALA A 390 -11.50 -15.05 13.66
C ALA A 390 -10.77 -14.95 12.31
N VAL A 391 -11.05 -13.90 11.52
CA VAL A 391 -10.46 -13.73 10.18
C VAL A 391 -9.07 -13.10 10.23
N LYS A 392 -8.84 -12.13 11.14
CA LYS A 392 -7.58 -11.36 11.14
C LYS A 392 -7.22 -10.83 12.54
N ASN A 393 -6.59 -11.68 13.34
CA ASN A 393 -6.05 -11.31 14.66
C ASN A 393 -5.04 -10.14 14.63
N SER A 394 -4.40 -9.87 13.48
CA SER A 394 -3.44 -8.77 13.32
C SER A 394 -4.08 -7.37 13.13
N VAL A 395 -5.42 -7.26 13.16
CA VAL A 395 -6.14 -5.97 13.04
C VAL A 395 -6.10 -5.16 14.33
N TYR A 396 -6.01 -5.83 15.49
CA TYR A 396 -6.03 -5.18 16.80
C TYR A 396 -4.61 -5.09 17.35
N GLY A 397 -4.05 -3.88 17.37
CA GLY A 397 -2.68 -3.63 17.81
C GLY A 397 -2.50 -2.28 18.49
N PRO A 398 -1.34 -2.04 19.14
CA PRO A 398 -1.02 -0.76 19.73
C PRO A 398 -0.85 0.30 18.63
N HIS A 399 -1.56 1.42 18.75
CA HIS A 399 -1.31 2.59 17.91
C HIS A 399 -0.53 3.63 18.72
N ALA A 400 0.74 3.79 18.38
CA ALA A 400 1.58 4.85 18.94
C ALA A 400 1.26 6.15 18.21
N ILE A 401 0.89 7.19 18.96
CA ILE A 401 0.82 8.55 18.43
C ILE A 401 2.23 9.15 18.64
N PRO A 402 3.01 9.40 17.56
CA PRO A 402 4.34 9.98 17.72
C PRO A 402 4.20 11.45 18.15
N LEU A 403 4.82 11.81 19.28
CA LEU A 403 4.91 13.19 19.75
C LEU A 403 6.20 13.83 19.25
N SER A 404 6.12 15.06 18.74
CA SER A 404 7.29 15.91 18.51
C SER A 404 7.34 16.95 19.62
N ASP A 405 8.27 16.81 20.56
CA ASP A 405 8.57 17.86 21.53
C ASP A 405 9.43 18.93 20.86
N SER A 406 8.92 20.16 20.84
CA SER A 406 9.68 21.35 20.49
C SER A 406 9.68 22.29 21.67
N GLN A 407 10.57 22.08 22.65
CA GLN A 407 11.24 23.15 23.40
C GLN A 407 12.32 22.55 24.32
N GLY A 408 13.59 22.91 24.06
CA GLY A 408 14.72 23.02 25.00
C GLY A 408 14.91 22.05 26.18
N ASN A 409 16.03 21.30 26.13
CA ASN A 409 16.73 20.67 27.26
C ASN A 409 15.89 19.84 28.24
N GLY A 410 15.60 18.60 27.85
CA GLY A 410 15.17 17.54 28.75
C GLY A 410 14.89 16.26 27.97
N THR A 411 15.66 15.22 28.22
CA THR A 411 15.46 13.89 27.63
C THR A 411 14.11 13.30 27.99
N GLY A 412 13.31 12.91 26.99
CA GLY A 412 12.16 12.01 27.20
C GLY A 412 11.18 11.98 26.03
N PHE A 413 11.37 11.06 25.08
CA PHE A 413 10.27 10.65 24.20
C PHE A 413 9.18 10.00 25.07
N GLN A 414 8.10 10.73 25.39
CA GLN A 414 6.90 10.12 25.93
C GLN A 414 5.97 9.78 24.76
N ASN A 415 5.92 8.51 24.38
CA ASN A 415 4.93 8.02 23.44
C ASN A 415 3.63 7.77 24.21
N MET A 416 2.54 8.45 23.86
CA MET A 416 1.20 8.07 24.34
C MET A 416 0.63 7.06 23.33
N SER A 417 0.47 5.82 23.78
CA SER A 417 -0.16 4.74 23.04
C SER A 417 -1.67 4.76 23.29
N MET A 418 -2.45 4.79 22.20
CA MET A 418 -3.89 4.55 22.24
C MET A 418 -4.18 3.28 21.46
N PHE A 419 -5.21 2.54 21.85
CA PHE A 419 -5.61 1.35 21.12
C PHE A 419 -6.59 1.74 20.03
N SER A 420 -6.35 1.32 18.79
CA SER A 420 -7.23 1.59 17.67
C SER A 420 -7.32 0.39 16.76
N TRP A 421 -8.29 0.42 15.84
CA TRP A 421 -8.44 -0.54 14.75
C TRP A 421 -8.45 0.23 13.44
N PRO A 422 -7.90 -0.31 12.34
CA PRO A 422 -7.98 0.32 11.03
C PRO A 422 -9.45 0.38 10.58
N THR A 423 -9.91 1.59 10.22
CA THR A 423 -11.17 1.85 9.52
C THR A 423 -11.16 1.36 8.09
#